data_AF-A0A842YCY1-F1
#
_entry.id   AF-A0A842YCY1-F1
#
_cell.length_a   1.000
_cell.length_b   1.000
_cell.length_c   1.000
_cell.angle_alpha   90.00
_cell.angle_beta   90.00
_cell.angle_gamma   90.00
#
_symmetry.space_group_name_H-M   'P 1'
#
loop_
_entity.id
_entity.type
_entity.pdbx_description
1 polymer ?
#
loop_
_entity_poly.entity_id
_entity_poly.type
_entity_poly.pdbx_seq_one_letter_code
_entity_poly.pdbx_strand_id
1 'polypeptide(L)'
;MSPKKSFTTEEAKLIGEKLGIKWDRFDVEQFRMGMNVELEHGTRDMSTNVTNDDPQTTGKIALAHLTEFPDYYDRLDKLEEEAKIFWKNRN
;
A
#
# COMPACT_ATOMS: atom_id res chain seq x y z
N MET A 1 2.72 5.16 -20.79
CA MET A 1 3.77 5.04 -19.76
C MET A 1 3.74 3.61 -19.24
N SER A 2 4.88 3.04 -18.85
CA SER A 2 4.90 1.70 -18.27
C SER A 2 4.30 1.71 -16.86
N PRO A 3 3.63 0.62 -16.42
CA PRO A 3 3.05 0.53 -15.08
C PRO A 3 4.11 0.74 -13.99
N LYS A 4 3.75 1.45 -12.92
CA LYS A 4 4.64 1.57 -11.76
C LYS A 4 4.69 0.23 -11.04
N LYS A 5 5.89 -0.22 -10.68
CA LYS A 5 6.10 -1.53 -10.05
C LYS A 5 6.20 -1.48 -8.54
N SER A 6 6.76 -0.39 -8.01
CA SER A 6 6.93 -0.16 -6.58
C SER A 6 7.28 1.30 -6.29
N PHE A 7 7.22 1.66 -5.01
CA PHE A 7 7.70 2.92 -4.45
C PHE A 7 9.03 2.71 -3.71
N THR A 8 9.96 3.63 -3.90
CA THR A 8 11.15 3.73 -3.04
C THR A 8 10.82 4.40 -1.70
N THR A 9 11.71 4.26 -0.71
CA THR A 9 11.56 4.93 0.59
C THR A 9 11.53 6.45 0.44
N GLU A 10 12.34 7.01 -0.47
CA GLU A 10 12.35 8.44 -0.76
C GLU A 10 11.04 8.90 -1.39
N GLU A 11 10.50 8.15 -2.36
CA GLU A 11 9.20 8.45 -2.96
C GLU A 11 8.09 8.44 -1.90
N ALA A 12 8.04 7.39 -1.07
CA ALA A 12 7.07 7.25 0.00
C ALA A 12 7.19 8.38 1.02
N LYS A 13 8.42 8.75 1.41
CA LYS A 13 8.67 9.87 2.31
C LYS A 13 8.16 11.19 1.73
N LEU A 14 8.49 11.50 0.48
CA LEU A 14 8.06 12.73 -0.20
C LEU A 14 6.54 12.81 -0.32
N ILE A 15 5.87 11.69 -0.56
CA ILE A 15 4.41 11.62 -0.62
C ILE A 15 3.81 11.77 0.77
N GLY A 16 4.36 11.10 1.78
CA GLY A 16 3.91 11.22 3.17
C GLY A 16 4.05 12.65 3.70
N GLU A 17 5.14 13.35 3.37
CA GLU A 17 5.32 14.76 3.70
C GLU A 17 4.26 15.64 3.03
N LYS A 18 3.93 15.40 1.76
CA LYS A 18 2.83 16.11 1.05
C LYS A 18 1.46 15.83 1.66
N LEU A 19 1.27 14.65 2.24
CA LEU A 19 0.04 14.25 2.93
C LEU A 19 0.01 14.69 4.40
N GLY A 20 1.07 15.30 4.92
CA GLY A 20 1.14 15.80 6.29
C GLY A 20 1.38 14.71 7.35
N ILE A 21 1.97 13.58 6.97
CA ILE A 21 2.32 12.50 7.90
C ILE A 21 3.43 12.97 8.85
N LYS A 22 3.25 12.72 10.16
CA LYS A 22 4.17 13.14 11.23
C LYS A 22 5.22 12.10 11.62
N TRP A 23 5.05 10.85 11.17
CA TRP A 23 5.94 9.72 11.48
C TRP A 23 6.07 9.40 12.98
N ASP A 24 4.99 9.65 13.76
CA ASP A 24 4.93 9.46 15.21
C ASP A 24 4.25 8.14 15.63
N ARG A 25 3.23 7.72 14.88
CA ARG A 25 2.49 6.46 15.12
C ARG A 25 3.04 5.28 14.32
N PHE A 26 3.57 5.55 13.14
CA PHE A 26 4.17 4.58 12.21
C PHE A 26 5.31 5.27 11.45
N ASP A 27 6.22 4.47 10.88
CA ASP A 27 7.38 4.98 10.16
C ASP A 27 7.17 5.01 8.63
N VAL A 28 8.18 5.51 7.93
CA VAL A 28 8.17 5.60 6.46
C VAL A 28 8.07 4.23 5.81
N GLU A 29 8.61 3.18 6.44
CA GLU A 29 8.60 1.84 5.89
C GLU A 29 7.22 1.19 5.96
N GLN A 30 6.48 1.39 7.05
CA GLN A 30 5.07 1.00 7.13
C GLN A 30 4.23 1.69 6.05
N PHE A 31 4.45 2.99 5.85
CA PHE A 31 3.77 3.73 4.79
C PHE A 31 4.16 3.25 3.39
N ARG A 32 5.46 3.04 3.12
CA ARG A 32 5.96 2.52 1.85
C ARG A 32 5.41 1.13 1.55
N MET A 33 5.36 0.25 2.56
CA MET A 33 4.76 -1.07 2.43
C MET A 33 3.30 -0.95 2.02
N GLY A 34 2.53 -0.10 2.72
CA GLY A 34 1.15 0.15 2.37
C GLY A 34 0.95 0.67 0.96
N MET A 35 1.74 1.67 0.57
CA MET A 35 1.72 2.19 -0.80
C MET A 35 1.98 1.13 -1.87
N ASN A 36 2.85 0.14 -1.59
CA ASN A 36 3.11 -0.95 -2.53
C ASN A 36 1.96 -1.95 -2.60
N VAL A 37 1.27 -2.21 -1.48
CA VAL A 37 0.05 -3.02 -1.46
C VAL A 37 -1.05 -2.34 -2.27
N GLU A 38 -1.33 -1.06 -1.99
CA GLU A 38 -2.39 -0.32 -2.70
C GLU A 38 -2.08 -0.10 -4.19
N LEU A 39 -0.81 -0.18 -4.60
CA LEU A 39 -0.42 -0.10 -6.00
C LEU A 39 -0.97 -1.27 -6.83
N GLU A 40 -1.25 -2.42 -6.20
CA GLU A 40 -1.87 -3.56 -6.88
C GLU A 40 -3.27 -3.21 -7.43
N HIS A 41 -3.93 -2.21 -6.85
CA HIS A 41 -5.23 -1.67 -7.28
C HIS A 41 -5.10 -0.50 -8.27
N GLY A 42 -3.94 -0.36 -8.90
CA GLY A 42 -3.68 0.59 -9.99
C GLY A 42 -3.89 -0.02 -11.38
N THR A 43 -2.99 0.29 -12.32
CA THR A 43 -3.10 -0.12 -13.73
C THR A 43 -2.80 -1.59 -13.99
N ARG A 44 -2.47 -2.36 -12.94
CA ARG A 44 -2.21 -3.80 -12.99
C ARG A 44 -3.44 -4.59 -13.45
N ASP A 45 -4.62 -4.23 -12.97
CA ASP A 45 -5.90 -4.78 -13.43
C ASP A 45 -6.87 -3.63 -13.71
N MET A 46 -7.16 -3.40 -14.99
CA MET A 46 -8.03 -2.31 -15.43
C MET A 46 -9.48 -2.45 -14.94
N SER A 47 -9.92 -3.66 -14.58
CA SER A 47 -11.28 -3.89 -14.08
C SER A 47 -11.46 -3.44 -12.63
N THR A 48 -10.38 -3.40 -11.85
CA THR A 48 -10.35 -2.98 -10.45
C THR A 48 -9.43 -1.78 -10.21
N ASN A 49 -9.07 -1.04 -11.25
CA ASN A 49 -8.19 0.11 -11.17
C ASN A 49 -8.89 1.29 -10.48
N VAL A 50 -8.40 1.68 -9.30
CA VAL A 50 -8.94 2.79 -8.50
C VAL A 50 -7.97 3.98 -8.38
N THR A 51 -6.67 3.77 -8.59
CA THR A 51 -5.64 4.81 -8.39
C THR A 51 -5.04 5.33 -9.68
N ASN A 52 -5.15 4.60 -10.79
CA ASN A 52 -4.44 4.84 -12.04
C ASN A 52 -2.91 5.00 -11.85
N ASP A 53 -2.34 4.24 -10.91
CA ASP A 53 -0.94 4.35 -10.44
C ASP A 53 -0.57 5.75 -9.91
N ASP A 54 -1.54 6.62 -9.64
CA ASP A 54 -1.28 7.97 -9.12
C ASP A 54 -0.70 7.89 -7.70
N PRO A 55 0.55 8.34 -7.47
CA PRO A 55 1.22 8.21 -6.19
C PRO A 55 0.47 8.87 -5.02
N GLN A 56 -0.23 9.99 -5.26
CA GLN A 56 -0.96 10.67 -4.18
C GLN A 56 -2.23 9.92 -3.80
N THR A 57 -2.98 9.42 -4.79
CA THR A 57 -4.20 8.64 -4.57
C THR A 57 -3.87 7.33 -3.87
N THR A 58 -2.84 6.60 -4.33
CA THR A 58 -2.32 5.40 -3.68
C THR A 58 -1.88 5.68 -2.24
N GLY A 59 -1.12 6.77 -2.02
CA GLY A 59 -0.68 7.16 -0.68
C GLY A 59 -1.82 7.54 0.28
N LYS A 60 -2.91 8.13 -0.22
CA LYS A 60 -4.08 8.46 0.61
C LYS A 60 -4.79 7.21 1.13
N ILE A 61 -4.90 6.16 0.31
CA ILE A 61 -5.50 4.89 0.73
C ILE A 61 -4.61 4.25 1.81
N ALA A 62 -3.30 4.21 1.59
CA ALA A 62 -2.37 3.68 2.59
C ALA A 62 -2.41 4.45 3.92
N LEU A 63 -2.50 5.78 3.86
CA LEU A 63 -2.65 6.62 5.05
C LEU A 63 -3.97 6.38 5.78
N ALA A 64 -5.07 6.15 5.05
CA ALA A 64 -6.37 5.88 5.67
C ALA A 64 -6.30 4.65 6.58
N HIS A 65 -5.73 3.56 6.08
CA HIS A 65 -5.56 2.32 6.84
C HIS A 65 -4.61 2.47 8.04
N LEU A 66 -3.46 3.11 7.86
CA LEU A 66 -2.52 3.36 8.95
C LEU A 66 -3.06 4.33 10.03
N THR A 67 -4.09 5.11 9.70
CA THR A 67 -4.79 5.97 10.67
C THR A 67 -5.72 5.16 11.59
N GLU A 68 -6.31 4.07 11.07
CA GLU A 68 -7.15 3.15 11.85
C GLU A 68 -6.30 2.44 12.92
N PHE A 69 -5.17 1.85 12.51
CA PHE A 69 -4.16 1.33 13.42
C PHE A 69 -2.77 1.26 12.76
N PRO A 70 -1.68 1.49 13.52
CA PRO A 70 -0.37 1.75 12.91
C PRO A 70 0.35 0.53 12.34
N ASP A 71 -0.08 -0.68 12.70
CA ASP A 71 0.47 -1.97 12.24
C ASP A 71 -0.43 -2.64 11.18
N TYR A 72 -1.26 -1.86 10.47
CA TYR A 72 -2.27 -2.37 9.53
C TYR A 72 -1.68 -3.34 8.51
N TYR A 73 -0.61 -2.93 7.84
CA TYR A 73 -0.03 -3.72 6.75
C TYR A 73 0.69 -4.98 7.25
N ASP A 74 1.23 -4.97 8.48
CA ASP A 74 1.79 -6.19 9.09
C ASP A 74 0.70 -7.23 9.38
N ARG A 75 -0.52 -6.78 9.70
CA ARG A 75 -1.67 -7.66 9.92
C ARG A 75 -2.24 -8.17 8.60
N LEU A 76 -2.32 -7.30 7.60
CA LEU A 76 -2.81 -7.65 6.27
C LEU A 76 -1.91 -8.70 5.63
N ASP A 77 -0.59 -8.55 5.70
CA ASP A 77 0.37 -9.52 5.13
C ASP A 77 0.13 -10.94 5.68
N LYS A 78 -0.08 -11.06 7.00
CA LYS A 78 -0.40 -12.35 7.63
C LYS A 78 -1.71 -12.93 7.12
N LEU A 79 -2.77 -12.12 7.04
CA LEU A 79 -4.07 -12.54 6.54
C LEU A 79 -3.99 -13.02 5.08
N GLU A 80 -3.26 -12.29 4.25
CA GLU A 80 -3.10 -12.65 2.85
C GLU A 80 -2.29 -13.94 2.67
N GLU A 81 -1.23 -14.14 3.46
CA GLU A 81 -0.46 -15.38 3.40
C GLU A 81 -1.29 -16.59 3.85
N GLU A 82 -2.07 -16.45 4.93
CA GLU A 82 -3.03 -17.46 5.37
C GLU A 82 -4.05 -17.79 4.25
N ALA A 83 -4.59 -16.78 3.57
CA ALA A 83 -5.50 -16.96 2.45
C ALA A 83 -4.83 -17.65 1.25
N LYS A 84 -3.60 -17.23 0.89
CA LYS A 84 -2.81 -17.83 -0.20
C LYS A 84 -2.58 -19.32 0.04
N ILE A 85 -2.16 -19.70 1.26
CA ILE A 85 -1.94 -21.10 1.66
C ILE A 85 -3.26 -21.89 1.58
N PHE A 86 -4.34 -21.35 2.12
CA PHE A 86 -5.64 -22.01 2.15
C PHE A 86 -6.16 -22.34 0.74
N TRP A 87 -6.13 -21.36 -0.17
CA TRP A 87 -6.64 -21.55 -1.53
C TRP A 87 -5.70 -22.38 -2.42
N LYS A 88 -4.39 -22.33 -2.20
CA LYS A 88 -3.43 -23.21 -2.89
C LYS A 88 -3.68 -24.69 -2.58
N ASN A 89 -4.12 -25.02 -1.36
CA ASN A 89 -4.42 -26.39 -0.95
C ASN A 89 -5.80 -26.90 -1.38
N ARG A 90 -6.62 -26.05 -2.02
CA ARG A 90 -7.95 -26.41 -2.55
C ARG A 90 -7.98 -26.60 -4.07
N ASN A 91 -6.85 -26.33 -4.75
CA ASN A 91 -6.63 -26.60 -6.17
C ASN A 91 -5.77 -27.85 -6.32
#